data_AF-A0A7I0NSS4-F1
#
_entry.id   AF-A0A7I0NSS4-F1
#
_cell.length_a   1.000
_cell.length_b   1.000
_cell.length_c   1.000
_cell.angle_alpha   90.00
_cell.angle_beta   90.00
_cell.angle_gamma   90.00
#
_symmetry.space_group_name_H-M   'P 1'
#
loop_
_entity.id
_entity.type
_entity.pdbx_description
1 polymer ?
#
loop_
_entity_poly.entity_id
_entity_poly.type
_entity_poly.pdbx_seq_one_letter_code
_entity_poly.pdbx_strand_id
1 'polypeptide(L)'
;MKNPIALAAAIAAMAGILGPAPSASAATAHEKPVVTHVKIAVAFDFEGGESAENITANPDGSLTVSQLGTPVGKPPKLERISASGRRTVLVTGQAGDGILGNTRGPDGTLYFNVLSADASRSGVWALSPNGTPHRIAALPTDGLPNGLAIDPSGETLYVADSRKSTIWAVPTSGGTATEWLTDVALAPAPTSSLPLGANGLRFHNDAVWVSNTDQGTLMRVPVTATGKAGRIRVVTDDVVGIDDFNFLNAYSDVVFAALNGPNEIEVVYPNGSTKTALTVRDGLGSPTAIAVRGTKLYITNAGFAAPNIAKLLQGKINISSLL
;
A
#
# COMPACT_ATOMS: atom_id res chain seq x y z
N MET A 1 9.95 -3.99 -26.66
CA MET A 1 10.10 -3.24 -25.40
C MET A 1 8.76 -3.27 -24.70
N LYS A 2 8.62 -4.05 -23.62
CA LYS A 2 7.35 -4.16 -22.87
C LYS A 2 7.08 -2.82 -22.18
N ASN A 3 5.89 -2.26 -22.36
CA ASN A 3 5.51 -0.97 -21.78
C ASN A 3 5.57 -1.06 -20.23
N PRO A 4 6.40 -0.26 -19.52
CA PRO A 4 6.55 -0.35 -18.06
C PRO A 4 5.23 -0.16 -17.29
N ILE A 5 4.23 0.44 -17.95
CA ILE A 5 2.88 0.72 -17.43
C ILE A 5 2.00 -0.55 -17.41
N ALA A 6 2.28 -1.55 -18.28
CA ALA A 6 1.46 -2.76 -18.40
C ALA A 6 1.67 -3.78 -17.26
N LEU A 7 2.71 -3.61 -16.42
CA LEU A 7 3.00 -4.53 -15.32
C LEU A 7 2.38 -4.06 -13.99
N ALA A 8 2.07 -2.76 -13.82
CA ALA A 8 1.25 -2.27 -12.70
C ALA A 8 -0.21 -2.78 -12.79
N ALA A 9 -0.59 -3.30 -13.96
CA ALA A 9 -1.89 -3.86 -14.32
C ALA A 9 -1.95 -5.40 -14.25
N ALA A 10 -0.87 -6.09 -13.89
CA ALA A 10 -0.79 -7.55 -14.00
C ALA A 10 -1.31 -8.26 -12.73
N ILE A 11 -2.55 -7.97 -12.32
CA ILE A 11 -3.33 -8.80 -11.40
C ILE A 11 -4.56 -9.28 -12.15
N ALA A 12 -4.36 -10.29 -12.99
CA ALA A 12 -5.43 -11.12 -13.52
C ALA A 12 -4.86 -12.50 -13.87
N ALA A 13 -5.53 -13.54 -13.35
CA ALA A 13 -5.36 -14.97 -13.63
C ALA A 13 -4.28 -15.74 -12.85
N MET A 14 -4.67 -16.23 -11.66
CA MET A 14 -4.44 -17.63 -11.26
C MET A 14 -5.70 -18.12 -10.53
N ALA A 15 -6.67 -18.57 -11.32
CA ALA A 15 -7.83 -19.30 -10.84
C ALA A 15 -7.61 -20.80 -11.14
N GLY A 16 -7.48 -21.59 -10.07
CA GLY A 16 -7.93 -22.97 -10.02
C GLY A 16 -6.91 -24.06 -10.33
N ILE A 17 -6.46 -24.77 -9.28
CA ILE A 17 -6.77 -26.21 -9.09
C ILE A 17 -6.97 -26.43 -7.59
N LEU A 18 -8.23 -26.50 -7.13
CA LEU A 18 -8.56 -27.04 -5.80
C LEU A 18 -8.83 -28.54 -5.96
N GLY A 19 -7.93 -29.38 -5.44
CA GLY A 19 -8.27 -30.77 -5.12
C GLY A 19 -9.26 -30.82 -3.94
N PRO A 20 -10.10 -31.86 -3.82
CA PRO A 20 -11.07 -31.95 -2.74
C PRO A 20 -10.32 -32.10 -1.40
N ALA A 21 -10.48 -31.14 -0.50
CA ALA A 21 -10.05 -31.28 0.89
C ALA A 21 -11.03 -32.19 1.65
N PRO A 22 -10.55 -33.14 2.48
CA PRO A 22 -11.43 -33.96 3.30
C PRO A 22 -12.15 -33.09 4.34
N SER A 23 -13.47 -33.28 4.44
CA SER A 23 -14.29 -32.59 5.43
C SER A 23 -13.98 -33.10 6.84
N ALA A 24 -13.32 -32.28 7.65
CA ALA A 24 -13.29 -32.45 9.09
C ALA A 24 -14.27 -31.45 9.72
N SER A 25 -15.45 -31.94 10.13
CA SER A 25 -16.38 -31.19 10.97
C SER A 25 -15.88 -31.28 12.41
N ALA A 26 -15.23 -30.22 12.88
CA ALA A 26 -15.12 -29.93 14.29
C ALA A 26 -15.96 -28.68 14.55
N ALA A 27 -16.92 -28.79 15.47
CA ALA A 27 -17.68 -27.64 15.96
C ALA A 27 -16.70 -26.68 16.65
N THR A 28 -16.23 -25.67 15.93
CA THR A 28 -15.43 -24.59 16.48
C THR A 28 -16.36 -23.63 17.19
N ALA A 29 -16.03 -23.28 18.44
CA ALA A 29 -16.55 -22.05 19.04
C ALA A 29 -16.37 -20.94 18.01
N HIS A 30 -17.44 -20.22 17.64
CA HIS A 30 -17.35 -19.14 16.67
C HIS A 30 -16.38 -18.08 17.21
N GLU A 31 -15.13 -18.12 16.75
CA GLU A 31 -14.19 -17.07 17.05
C GLU A 31 -14.81 -15.74 16.65
N LYS A 32 -14.69 -14.75 17.55
CA LYS A 32 -15.24 -13.43 17.29
C LYS A 32 -14.52 -12.84 16.06
N PRO A 33 -15.25 -12.31 15.06
CA PRO A 33 -14.63 -11.68 13.91
C PRO A 33 -13.70 -10.54 14.32
N VAL A 34 -12.53 -10.49 13.69
CA VAL A 34 -11.51 -9.44 13.92
C VAL A 34 -12.02 -8.08 13.43
N VAL A 35 -12.71 -8.06 12.30
CA VAL A 35 -13.34 -6.87 11.74
C VAL A 35 -14.83 -7.14 11.58
N THR A 36 -15.64 -6.17 11.96
CA THR A 36 -17.10 -6.23 11.89
C THR A 36 -17.64 -5.02 11.12
N HIS A 37 -18.94 -5.00 10.81
CA HIS A 37 -19.61 -3.86 10.17
C HIS A 37 -18.93 -3.40 8.87
N VAL A 38 -18.42 -4.36 8.09
CA VAL A 38 -17.81 -4.07 6.79
C VAL A 38 -18.87 -3.54 5.84
N LYS A 39 -18.59 -2.41 5.21
CA LYS A 39 -19.48 -1.79 4.23
C LYS A 39 -18.69 -1.06 3.16
N ILE A 40 -19.32 -0.86 2.01
CA ILE A 40 -18.81 0.05 0.98
C ILE A 40 -18.95 1.48 1.50
N ALA A 41 -17.83 2.18 1.65
CA ALA A 41 -17.80 3.60 2.01
C ALA A 41 -17.89 4.48 0.75
N VAL A 42 -17.20 4.08 -0.32
CA VAL A 42 -17.20 4.75 -1.62
C VAL A 42 -17.12 3.69 -2.73
N ALA A 43 -17.91 3.85 -3.78
CA ALA A 43 -17.74 3.12 -5.03
C ALA A 43 -16.88 3.95 -5.98
N PHE A 44 -15.96 3.28 -6.70
CA PHE A 44 -15.08 3.92 -7.66
C PHE A 44 -15.44 3.49 -9.08
N ASP A 45 -15.24 4.40 -10.04
CA ASP A 45 -15.43 4.13 -11.47
C ASP A 45 -14.15 3.54 -12.08
N PHE A 46 -14.05 2.21 -12.09
CA PHE A 46 -12.88 1.50 -12.63
C PHE A 46 -12.62 1.87 -14.10
N GLU A 47 -13.66 1.90 -14.94
CA GLU A 47 -13.56 2.29 -16.36
C GLU A 47 -13.21 3.78 -16.53
N GLY A 48 -13.53 4.60 -15.53
CA GLY A 48 -13.06 5.97 -15.36
C GLY A 48 -11.61 6.11 -14.91
N GLY A 49 -10.90 5.00 -14.65
CA GLY A 49 -9.51 4.94 -14.18
C GLY A 49 -9.35 4.95 -12.66
N GLU A 50 -10.43 4.76 -11.92
CA GLU A 50 -10.42 4.81 -10.45
C GLU A 50 -10.10 3.43 -9.86
N SER A 51 -8.86 2.98 -10.07
CA SER A 51 -8.26 1.82 -9.40
C SER A 51 -7.47 2.31 -8.18
N ALA A 52 -8.08 2.23 -7.00
CA ALA A 52 -7.49 2.76 -5.78
C ALA A 52 -6.28 1.92 -5.32
N GLU A 53 -5.12 2.54 -5.21
CA GLU A 53 -3.86 1.87 -4.84
C GLU A 53 -3.45 2.18 -3.41
N ASN A 54 -3.19 3.43 -3.04
CA ASN A 54 -2.82 3.78 -1.66
C ASN A 54 -3.83 4.64 -0.93
N ILE A 55 -3.73 4.64 0.40
CA ILE A 55 -4.61 5.41 1.28
C ILE A 55 -3.89 5.90 2.54
N THR A 56 -4.11 7.17 2.88
CA THR A 56 -3.71 7.77 4.17
C THR A 56 -4.92 8.33 4.90
N ALA A 57 -5.07 8.00 6.19
CA ALA A 57 -6.06 8.64 7.06
C ALA A 57 -5.53 9.97 7.60
N ASN A 58 -6.32 11.03 7.45
CA ASN A 58 -5.97 12.37 7.91
C ASN A 58 -6.51 12.68 9.32
N PRO A 59 -5.89 13.62 10.07
CA PRO A 59 -6.33 13.98 11.42
C PRO A 59 -7.79 14.44 11.51
N ASP A 60 -8.26 15.17 10.50
CA ASP A 60 -9.65 15.67 10.40
C ASP A 60 -10.67 14.58 10.02
N GLY A 61 -10.21 13.35 9.78
CA GLY A 61 -11.04 12.21 9.42
C GLY A 61 -11.35 12.06 7.94
N SER A 62 -10.77 12.89 7.07
CA SER A 62 -10.74 12.58 5.65
C SER A 62 -9.71 11.51 5.31
N LEU A 63 -9.81 10.97 4.11
CA LEU A 63 -8.85 10.02 3.54
C LEU A 63 -8.22 10.66 2.32
N THR A 64 -6.91 10.45 2.13
CA THR A 64 -6.22 10.75 0.87
C THR A 64 -6.04 9.43 0.13
N VAL A 65 -6.53 9.33 -1.10
CA VAL A 65 -6.52 8.11 -1.91
C VAL A 65 -5.78 8.37 -3.21
N SER A 66 -4.89 7.44 -3.55
CA SER A 66 -4.19 7.39 -4.83
C SER A 66 -4.95 6.50 -5.80
N GLN A 67 -5.25 7.02 -6.99
CA GLN A 67 -5.93 6.32 -8.07
C GLN A 67 -4.96 6.14 -9.24
N LEU A 68 -4.78 4.90 -9.69
CA LEU A 68 -3.72 4.57 -10.65
C LEU A 68 -3.96 5.06 -12.07
N GLY A 69 -5.22 5.20 -12.52
CA GLY A 69 -5.54 5.42 -13.94
C GLY A 69 -5.27 4.20 -14.84
N THR A 70 -4.33 3.33 -14.46
CA THR A 70 -4.08 1.99 -15.02
C THR A 70 -4.94 0.93 -14.30
N PRO A 71 -5.29 -0.21 -14.94
CA PRO A 71 -4.93 -0.64 -16.29
C PRO A 71 -5.63 0.12 -17.43
N VAL A 72 -6.68 0.89 -17.14
CA VAL A 72 -7.56 1.47 -18.16
C VAL A 72 -6.90 2.57 -19.01
N GLY A 73 -5.77 3.12 -18.56
CA GLY A 73 -4.99 4.11 -19.29
C GLY A 73 -5.57 5.53 -19.22
N LYS A 74 -6.32 5.82 -18.15
CA LYS A 74 -6.79 7.17 -17.83
C LYS A 74 -5.73 7.93 -17.03
N PRO A 75 -5.80 9.27 -16.96
CA PRO A 75 -4.98 10.03 -16.03
C PRO A 75 -5.19 9.58 -14.57
N PRO A 76 -4.12 9.31 -13.79
CA PRO A 76 -4.24 8.99 -12.37
C PRO A 76 -4.72 10.21 -11.59
N LYS A 77 -5.26 9.98 -10.39
CA LYS A 77 -5.74 11.06 -9.51
C LYS A 77 -5.24 10.85 -8.10
N LEU A 78 -4.87 11.95 -7.44
CA LEU A 78 -4.82 12.00 -5.98
C LEU A 78 -6.10 12.69 -5.52
N GLU A 79 -6.86 12.06 -4.65
CA GLU A 79 -8.14 12.60 -4.19
C GLU A 79 -8.26 12.60 -2.67
N ARG A 80 -9.06 13.53 -2.17
CA ARG A 80 -9.48 13.60 -0.77
C ARG A 80 -10.93 13.18 -0.66
N ILE A 81 -11.21 12.30 0.28
CA ILE A 81 -12.56 11.84 0.63
C ILE A 81 -12.87 12.33 2.03
N SER A 82 -13.83 13.23 2.20
CA SER A 82 -14.23 13.73 3.52
C SER A 82 -14.86 12.62 4.37
N ALA A 83 -15.00 12.87 5.67
CA ALA A 83 -15.71 11.95 6.58
C ALA A 83 -17.17 11.70 6.19
N SER A 84 -17.79 12.59 5.40
CA SER A 84 -19.14 12.43 4.84
C SER A 84 -19.17 11.69 3.50
N GLY A 85 -18.01 11.28 2.97
CA GLY A 85 -17.88 10.64 1.65
C GLY A 85 -17.77 11.60 0.47
N ARG A 86 -17.71 12.92 0.70
CA ARG A 86 -17.52 13.89 -0.40
C ARG A 86 -16.11 13.78 -0.96
N ARG A 87 -16.01 13.56 -2.26
CA ARG A 87 -14.74 13.42 -2.99
C ARG A 87 -14.28 14.77 -3.55
N THR A 88 -12.98 15.01 -3.56
CA THR A 88 -12.35 16.19 -4.15
C THR A 88 -11.03 15.78 -4.77
N VAL A 89 -10.87 15.98 -6.08
CA VAL A 89 -9.61 15.72 -6.77
C VAL A 89 -8.61 16.81 -6.37
N LEU A 90 -7.44 16.40 -5.87
CA LEU A 90 -6.35 17.29 -5.49
C LEU A 90 -5.32 17.41 -6.61
N VAL A 91 -5.05 16.30 -7.29
CA VAL A 91 -4.08 16.20 -8.40
C VAL A 91 -4.67 15.34 -9.49
N THR A 92 -4.50 15.75 -10.74
CA THR A 92 -4.69 14.90 -11.92
C THR A 92 -3.35 14.77 -12.64
N GLY A 93 -2.85 13.55 -12.80
CA GLY A 93 -1.61 13.28 -13.51
C GLY A 93 -1.78 13.30 -15.02
N GLN A 94 -0.79 12.81 -15.77
CA GLN A 94 -0.89 12.62 -17.21
C GLN A 94 -1.35 11.20 -17.54
N ALA A 95 -2.01 11.02 -18.69
CA ALA A 95 -2.36 9.68 -19.15
C ALA A 95 -1.09 8.82 -19.33
N GLY A 96 -1.10 7.62 -18.75
CA GLY A 96 0.05 6.72 -18.72
C GLY A 96 0.96 6.88 -17.50
N ASP A 97 0.77 7.93 -16.69
CA ASP A 97 1.38 8.00 -15.36
C ASP A 97 0.57 7.13 -14.36
N GLY A 98 1.15 6.87 -13.20
CA GLY A 98 0.45 6.33 -12.02
C GLY A 98 0.76 7.17 -10.79
N ILE A 99 -0.23 7.37 -9.91
CA ILE A 99 -0.01 7.91 -8.55
C ILE A 99 -0.13 6.73 -7.59
N LEU A 100 0.94 6.48 -6.84
CA LEU A 100 1.08 5.30 -5.95
C LEU A 100 1.08 5.72 -4.48
N GLY A 101 2.01 5.22 -3.66
CA GLY A 101 2.14 5.55 -2.24
C GLY A 101 2.02 7.03 -1.96
N ASN A 102 1.19 7.36 -0.97
CA ASN A 102 1.02 8.72 -0.46
C ASN A 102 1.21 8.75 1.05
N THR A 103 1.65 9.90 1.57
CA THR A 103 1.75 10.18 3.01
C THR A 103 1.55 11.67 3.26
N ARG A 104 1.46 12.06 4.54
CA ARG A 104 1.26 13.45 4.96
C ARG A 104 2.31 13.85 5.99
N GLY A 105 2.99 14.96 5.75
CA GLY A 105 3.92 15.57 6.69
C GLY A 105 3.22 16.22 7.89
N PRO A 106 3.97 16.51 8.96
CA PRO A 106 3.44 17.17 10.16
C PRO A 106 2.90 18.58 9.89
N ASP A 107 3.48 19.28 8.89
CA ASP A 107 3.03 20.58 8.37
C ASP A 107 1.74 20.51 7.53
N GLY A 108 1.32 19.30 7.19
CA GLY A 108 0.16 19.01 6.36
C GLY A 108 0.43 18.97 4.86
N THR A 109 1.68 19.06 4.42
CA THR A 109 2.07 18.78 3.05
C THR A 109 1.79 17.30 2.73
N LEU A 110 1.13 17.06 1.59
CA LEU A 110 0.96 15.72 1.04
C LEU A 110 2.16 15.38 0.17
N TYR A 111 2.71 14.19 0.36
CA TYR A 111 3.74 13.62 -0.49
C TYR A 111 3.18 12.39 -1.21
N PHE A 112 3.55 12.20 -2.46
CA PHE A 112 3.08 11.08 -3.26
C PHE A 112 4.09 10.68 -4.34
N ASN A 113 4.12 9.39 -4.67
CA ASN A 113 4.93 8.83 -5.73
C ASN A 113 4.22 8.94 -7.07
N VAL A 114 4.95 9.36 -8.10
CA VAL A 114 4.50 9.35 -9.49
C VAL A 114 5.37 8.37 -10.28
N LEU A 115 4.74 7.30 -10.78
CA LEU A 115 5.31 6.42 -11.80
C LEU A 115 5.08 7.05 -13.16
N SER A 116 6.13 7.19 -13.96
CA SER A 116 6.02 7.74 -15.31
C SER A 116 7.18 7.23 -16.18
N ALA A 117 6.90 6.99 -17.46
CA ALA A 117 7.94 6.73 -18.46
C ALA A 117 8.73 8.00 -18.82
N ASP A 118 8.19 9.17 -18.52
CA ASP A 118 8.84 10.47 -18.67
C ASP A 118 9.69 10.78 -17.42
N ALA A 119 11.00 10.89 -17.63
CA ALA A 119 11.99 11.19 -16.60
C ALA A 119 11.81 12.58 -15.96
N SER A 120 11.08 13.50 -16.58
CA SER A 120 10.73 14.80 -15.98
C SER A 120 9.58 14.71 -14.97
N ARG A 121 8.81 13.61 -14.99
CA ARG A 121 7.68 13.38 -14.07
C ARG A 121 7.89 12.27 -13.06
N SER A 122 8.63 11.21 -13.42
CA SER A 122 8.92 10.12 -12.49
C SER A 122 9.61 10.64 -11.23
N GLY A 123 9.09 10.28 -10.05
CA GLY A 123 9.66 10.74 -8.80
C GLY A 123 8.67 10.98 -7.66
N VAL A 124 9.17 11.63 -6.62
CA VAL A 124 8.39 12.04 -5.45
C VAL A 124 7.91 13.48 -5.65
N TRP A 125 6.62 13.70 -5.40
CA TRP A 125 5.95 14.98 -5.52
C TRP A 125 5.42 15.45 -4.18
N ALA A 126 5.31 16.76 -4.02
CA ALA A 126 4.77 17.42 -2.85
C ALA A 126 3.60 18.34 -3.23
N LEU A 127 2.60 18.42 -2.34
CA LEU A 127 1.46 19.32 -2.42
C LEU A 127 1.19 19.90 -1.04
N SER A 128 1.59 21.14 -0.81
CA SER A 128 1.24 21.89 0.40
C SER A 128 -0.25 22.26 0.41
N PRO A 129 -0.90 22.49 1.57
CA PRO A 129 -2.35 22.68 1.68
C PRO A 129 -2.99 23.72 0.74
N ASN A 130 -2.25 24.76 0.35
CA ASN A 130 -2.69 25.81 -0.58
C ASN A 130 -1.74 25.98 -1.77
N GLY A 131 -0.86 25.00 -1.99
CA GLY A 131 0.16 25.03 -3.03
C GLY A 131 -0.30 24.39 -4.33
N THR A 132 0.60 24.38 -5.30
CA THR A 132 0.49 23.55 -6.49
C THR A 132 1.40 22.32 -6.36
N PRO A 133 1.01 21.17 -6.94
CA PRO A 133 1.87 20.00 -6.96
C PRO A 133 3.19 20.30 -7.68
N HIS A 134 4.31 19.91 -7.09
CA HIS A 134 5.62 20.01 -7.72
C HIS A 134 6.50 18.81 -7.35
N ARG A 135 7.42 18.44 -8.25
CA ARG A 135 8.35 17.34 -8.00
C ARG A 135 9.48 17.80 -7.10
N ILE A 136 9.73 17.05 -6.03
CA ILE A 136 10.80 17.34 -5.06
C ILE A 136 12.04 16.46 -5.31
N ALA A 137 11.88 15.27 -5.89
CA ALA A 137 12.98 14.41 -6.28
C ALA A 137 12.63 13.58 -7.52
N ALA A 138 13.61 13.38 -8.41
CA ALA A 138 13.47 12.45 -9.52
C ALA A 138 13.76 11.02 -9.05
N LEU A 139 13.04 10.04 -9.61
CA LEU A 139 13.32 8.61 -9.45
C LEU A 139 13.50 7.95 -10.84
N PRO A 140 14.20 6.80 -10.92
CA PRO A 140 14.39 6.10 -12.19
C PRO A 140 13.08 5.78 -12.91
N THR A 141 13.06 5.91 -14.24
CA THR A 141 11.85 5.62 -15.06
C THR A 141 11.63 4.12 -15.30
N ASP A 142 12.66 3.31 -15.05
CA ASP A 142 12.59 1.85 -15.11
C ASP A 142 12.32 1.20 -13.74
N GLY A 143 12.16 2.02 -12.68
CA GLY A 143 11.70 1.61 -11.37
C GLY A 143 10.18 1.47 -11.26
N LEU A 144 9.70 1.18 -10.05
CA LEU A 144 8.29 1.25 -9.66
C LEU A 144 8.21 1.81 -8.23
N PRO A 145 8.12 3.13 -8.05
CA PRO A 145 8.05 3.75 -6.73
C PRO A 145 6.67 3.52 -6.11
N ASN A 146 6.61 2.62 -5.13
CA ASN A 146 5.36 2.07 -4.62
C ASN A 146 5.02 2.70 -3.25
N GLY A 147 5.24 1.99 -2.13
CA GLY A 147 5.02 2.51 -0.79
C GLY A 147 5.85 3.77 -0.49
N LEU A 148 5.25 4.66 0.31
CA LEU A 148 5.84 5.94 0.74
C LEU A 148 5.58 6.15 2.22
N ALA A 149 6.63 6.44 2.98
CA ALA A 149 6.50 6.92 4.36
C ALA A 149 7.38 8.13 4.61
N ILE A 150 7.02 8.89 5.63
CA ILE A 150 7.81 9.99 6.15
C ILE A 150 8.29 9.62 7.55
N ASP A 151 9.50 10.03 7.90
CA ASP A 151 10.01 9.89 9.25
C ASP A 151 9.29 10.86 10.23
N PRO A 152 9.39 10.64 11.56
CA PRO A 152 8.70 11.46 12.54
C PRO A 152 9.16 12.92 12.59
N SER A 153 10.41 13.20 12.16
CA SER A 153 10.91 14.57 12.08
C SER A 153 10.26 15.36 10.93
N GLY A 154 9.77 14.66 9.91
CA GLY A 154 9.22 15.26 8.70
C GLY A 154 10.29 15.69 7.70
N GLU A 155 11.53 15.28 7.88
CA GLU A 155 12.67 15.69 7.05
C GLU A 155 12.99 14.69 5.94
N THR A 156 12.69 13.40 6.15
CA THR A 156 13.05 12.33 5.21
C THR A 156 11.85 11.49 4.83
N LEU A 157 11.66 11.32 3.51
CA LEU A 157 10.75 10.35 2.93
C LEU A 157 11.51 9.08 2.54
N TYR A 158 10.86 7.94 2.73
CA TYR A 158 11.34 6.63 2.29
C TYR A 158 10.40 6.07 1.23
N VAL A 159 10.98 5.62 0.11
CA VAL A 159 10.23 5.10 -1.05
C VAL A 159 10.66 3.68 -1.32
N ALA A 160 9.73 2.72 -1.31
CA ALA A 160 10.00 1.38 -1.78
C ALA A 160 9.97 1.34 -3.31
N ASP A 161 10.99 0.77 -3.94
CA ASP A 161 11.01 0.54 -5.38
C ASP A 161 10.91 -0.95 -5.69
N SER A 162 9.73 -1.38 -6.14
CA SER A 162 9.39 -2.79 -6.34
C SER A 162 10.19 -3.47 -7.45
N ARG A 163 10.89 -2.70 -8.30
CA ARG A 163 11.70 -3.24 -9.41
C ARG A 163 13.20 -3.10 -9.21
N LYS A 164 13.64 -2.26 -8.26
CA LYS A 164 15.06 -1.99 -8.03
C LYS A 164 15.63 -2.74 -6.83
N SER A 165 14.81 -3.35 -5.99
CA SER A 165 15.25 -3.98 -4.72
C SER A 165 15.86 -2.93 -3.78
N THR A 166 15.34 -1.70 -3.84
CA THR A 166 15.89 -0.52 -3.21
C THR A 166 14.81 0.22 -2.45
N ILE A 167 15.15 0.70 -1.27
CA ILE A 167 14.43 1.78 -0.59
C ILE A 167 15.23 3.07 -0.80
N TRP A 168 14.59 4.08 -1.37
CA TRP A 168 15.18 5.41 -1.56
C TRP A 168 14.91 6.29 -0.33
N ALA A 169 15.86 7.15 0.04
CA ALA A 169 15.65 8.26 0.95
C ALA A 169 15.61 9.58 0.16
N VAL A 170 14.61 10.42 0.46
CA VAL A 170 14.34 11.69 -0.23
C VAL A 170 14.15 12.81 0.80
N PRO A 171 14.93 13.90 0.76
CA PRO A 171 14.68 15.07 1.62
C PRO A 171 13.33 15.71 1.28
N THR A 172 12.54 16.05 2.30
CA THR A 172 11.25 16.74 2.08
C THR A 172 11.40 18.16 1.55
N SER A 173 12.57 18.77 1.76
CA SER A 173 12.98 20.04 1.14
C SER A 173 13.32 19.92 -0.35
N GLY A 174 13.36 18.70 -0.88
CA GLY A 174 13.73 18.38 -2.25
C GLY A 174 15.22 18.16 -2.47
N GLY A 175 15.55 17.60 -3.64
CA GLY A 175 16.92 17.27 -4.03
C GLY A 175 17.04 15.86 -4.60
N THR A 176 18.24 15.30 -4.46
CA THR A 176 18.57 13.98 -5.02
C THR A 176 18.08 12.88 -4.10
N ALA A 177 17.31 11.92 -4.65
CA ALA A 177 17.02 10.67 -3.98
C ALA A 177 18.31 9.85 -3.82
N THR A 178 18.52 9.27 -2.63
CA THR A 178 19.69 8.43 -2.36
C THR A 178 19.26 6.99 -2.09
N GLU A 179 20.05 6.02 -2.52
CA GLU A 179 19.82 4.60 -2.20
C GLU A 179 20.08 4.40 -0.70
N TRP A 180 19.00 4.34 0.09
CA TRP A 180 19.11 4.21 1.54
C TRP A 180 19.42 2.77 1.94
N LEU A 181 18.80 1.81 1.25
CA LEU A 181 19.06 0.39 1.39
C LEU A 181 18.79 -0.31 0.06
N THR A 182 19.77 -1.07 -0.43
CA THR A 182 19.60 -2.01 -1.55
C THR A 182 20.01 -3.39 -1.05
N ASP A 183 19.12 -4.38 -1.17
CA ASP A 183 19.34 -5.73 -0.63
C ASP A 183 18.55 -6.79 -1.40
N VAL A 184 19.06 -8.02 -1.45
CA VAL A 184 18.39 -9.16 -2.11
C VAL A 184 17.06 -9.52 -1.44
N ALA A 185 16.89 -9.25 -0.14
CA ALA A 185 15.62 -9.45 0.55
C ALA A 185 14.51 -8.53 0.02
N LEU A 186 14.88 -7.40 -0.60
CA LEU A 186 13.95 -6.46 -1.23
C LEU A 186 13.63 -6.82 -2.68
N ALA A 187 14.33 -7.80 -3.26
CA ALA A 187 14.16 -8.20 -4.65
C ALA A 187 12.93 -9.10 -4.82
N PRO A 188 12.26 -9.05 -5.99
CA PRO A 188 11.29 -10.08 -6.34
C PRO A 188 11.96 -11.46 -6.44
N ALA A 189 11.17 -12.53 -6.33
CA ALA A 189 11.62 -13.88 -6.60
C ALA A 189 12.03 -14.01 -8.09
N PRO A 190 13.18 -14.63 -8.40
CA PRO A 190 13.72 -14.64 -9.77
C PRO A 190 12.81 -15.21 -10.87
N THR A 191 11.84 -16.05 -10.50
CA THR A 191 10.99 -16.79 -11.45
C THR A 191 9.53 -16.32 -11.45
N SER A 192 9.22 -15.21 -10.78
CA SER A 192 7.84 -14.77 -10.65
C SER A 192 7.25 -14.23 -11.95
N SER A 193 5.98 -14.58 -12.18
CA SER A 193 5.17 -13.98 -13.24
C SER A 193 4.82 -12.53 -12.98
N LEU A 194 4.87 -12.09 -11.71
CA LEU A 194 4.65 -10.71 -11.28
C LEU A 194 5.79 -10.28 -10.34
N PRO A 195 6.95 -9.87 -10.87
CA PRO A 195 8.15 -9.61 -10.06
C PRO A 195 8.04 -8.26 -9.35
N LEU A 196 7.28 -8.21 -8.24
CA LEU A 196 7.16 -7.06 -7.35
C LEU A 196 7.87 -7.35 -6.02
N GLY A 197 9.05 -6.77 -5.84
CA GLY A 197 9.82 -6.86 -4.60
C GLY A 197 9.25 -5.94 -3.52
N ALA A 198 10.10 -5.10 -2.93
CA ALA A 198 9.72 -4.07 -1.96
C ALA A 198 8.49 -3.26 -2.42
N ASN A 199 7.40 -3.29 -1.65
CA ASN A 199 6.12 -2.72 -2.06
C ASN A 199 5.58 -1.72 -1.01
N GLY A 200 4.64 -2.13 -0.16
CA GLY A 200 4.14 -1.31 0.94
C GLY A 200 5.27 -0.87 1.88
N LEU A 201 5.19 0.36 2.37
CA LEU A 201 6.22 0.94 3.22
C LEU A 201 5.61 1.88 4.26
N ARG A 202 5.95 1.66 5.53
CA ARG A 202 5.51 2.47 6.68
C ARG A 202 6.68 2.76 7.61
N PHE A 203 6.73 3.96 8.17
CA PHE A 203 7.64 4.27 9.27
C PHE A 203 6.93 4.00 10.60
N HIS A 204 7.50 3.17 11.46
CA HIS A 204 6.92 2.81 12.76
C HIS A 204 7.99 2.37 13.75
N ASN A 205 7.94 2.92 14.97
CA ASN A 205 8.85 2.59 16.07
C ASN A 205 10.34 2.61 15.64
N ASP A 206 10.79 3.78 15.14
CA ASP A 206 12.17 4.05 14.67
C ASP A 206 12.68 3.07 13.61
N ALA A 207 11.77 2.55 12.79
CA ALA A 207 12.09 1.64 11.71
C ALA A 207 11.26 1.92 10.46
N VAL A 208 11.88 1.66 9.32
CA VAL A 208 11.17 1.48 8.06
C VAL A 208 10.71 0.03 8.01
N TRP A 209 9.40 -0.16 7.94
CA TRP A 209 8.79 -1.45 7.66
C TRP A 209 8.43 -1.51 6.19
N VAL A 210 8.66 -2.67 5.59
CA VAL A 210 8.49 -2.88 4.16
C VAL A 210 7.95 -4.28 3.90
N SER A 211 6.96 -4.38 3.02
CA SER A 211 6.50 -5.66 2.49
C SER A 211 7.28 -6.01 1.22
N ASN A 212 7.47 -7.30 0.97
CA ASN A 212 7.89 -7.80 -0.34
C ASN A 212 6.74 -8.65 -0.88
N THR A 213 6.07 -8.16 -1.92
CA THR A 213 4.83 -8.79 -2.43
C THR A 213 5.08 -10.18 -2.96
N ASP A 214 6.14 -10.33 -3.74
CA ASP A 214 6.44 -11.55 -4.45
C ASP A 214 7.05 -12.62 -3.53
N GLN A 215 7.83 -12.21 -2.54
CA GLN A 215 8.34 -13.13 -1.52
C GLN A 215 7.37 -13.38 -0.36
N GLY A 216 6.27 -12.62 -0.26
CA GLY A 216 5.30 -12.76 0.84
C GLY A 216 5.88 -12.41 2.22
N THR A 217 6.87 -11.51 2.28
CA THR A 217 7.54 -11.16 3.54
C THR A 217 7.12 -9.78 4.05
N LEU A 218 7.07 -9.65 5.37
CA LEU A 218 7.03 -8.37 6.07
C LEU A 218 8.34 -8.19 6.83
N MET A 219 9.03 -7.10 6.59
CA MET A 219 10.35 -6.83 7.15
C MET A 219 10.37 -5.51 7.92
N ARG A 220 11.21 -5.47 8.96
CA ARG A 220 11.51 -4.29 9.76
C ARG A 220 13.00 -3.94 9.63
N VAL A 221 13.29 -2.70 9.24
CA VAL A 221 14.64 -2.16 9.10
C VAL A 221 14.79 -0.98 10.08
N PRO A 222 15.51 -1.15 11.21
CA PRO A 222 15.76 -0.04 12.13
C PRO A 222 16.46 1.12 11.43
N VAL A 223 16.10 2.35 11.74
CA VAL A 223 16.87 3.53 11.35
C VAL A 223 17.86 3.84 12.47
N THR A 224 19.16 3.89 12.16
CA THR A 224 20.19 4.21 13.17
C THR A 224 20.11 5.68 13.59
N ALA A 225 20.77 6.04 14.69
CA ALA A 225 20.90 7.44 15.12
C ALA A 225 21.56 8.36 14.06
N THR A 226 22.25 7.79 13.07
CA THR A 226 22.86 8.52 11.95
C THR A 226 22.00 8.49 10.68
N GLY A 227 20.75 8.04 10.77
CA GLY A 227 19.80 7.98 9.66
C GLY A 227 20.04 6.82 8.68
N LYS A 228 20.96 5.89 8.96
CA LYS A 228 21.27 4.75 8.08
C LYS A 228 20.37 3.55 8.35
N ALA A 229 20.24 2.66 7.37
CA ALA A 229 19.57 1.38 7.54
C ALA A 229 20.37 0.47 8.50
N GLY A 230 19.69 -0.09 9.50
CA GLY A 230 20.17 -1.18 10.32
C GLY A 230 19.97 -2.55 9.66
N ARG A 231 20.22 -3.62 10.41
CA ARG A 231 20.01 -5.00 9.92
C ARG A 231 18.53 -5.26 9.66
N ILE A 232 18.22 -5.78 8.46
CA ILE A 232 16.88 -6.28 8.11
C ILE A 232 16.47 -7.39 9.09
N ARG A 233 15.23 -7.29 9.59
CA ARG A 233 14.58 -8.34 10.38
C ARG A 233 13.32 -8.76 9.66
N VAL A 234 13.24 -10.03 9.26
CA VAL A 234 11.99 -10.62 8.77
C VAL A 234 11.08 -10.84 9.96
N VAL A 235 9.86 -10.30 9.89
CA VAL A 235 8.82 -10.49 10.92
C VAL A 235 7.99 -11.72 10.57
N THR A 236 7.63 -11.88 9.30
CA THR A 236 6.98 -13.07 8.76
C THR A 236 7.33 -13.22 7.27
N ASP A 237 7.28 -14.45 6.78
CA ASP A 237 7.44 -14.85 5.39
C ASP A 237 6.23 -15.65 4.85
N ASP A 238 5.10 -15.58 5.58
CA ASP A 238 3.87 -16.34 5.30
C ASP A 238 2.66 -15.43 4.96
N VAL A 239 2.92 -14.29 4.32
CA VAL A 239 1.89 -13.33 3.88
C VAL A 239 1.93 -13.14 2.36
N VAL A 240 1.73 -14.23 1.63
CA VAL A 240 1.84 -14.29 0.16
C VAL A 240 0.95 -13.23 -0.51
N GLY A 241 1.55 -12.45 -1.41
CA GLY A 241 0.82 -11.40 -2.14
C GLY A 241 0.46 -10.18 -1.29
N ILE A 242 1.13 -9.99 -0.15
CA ILE A 242 1.05 -8.75 0.62
C ILE A 242 1.37 -7.55 -0.27
N ASP A 243 0.45 -6.61 -0.36
CA ASP A 243 0.60 -5.38 -1.13
C ASP A 243 1.12 -4.30 -0.19
N ASP A 244 0.21 -3.56 0.45
CA ASP A 244 0.52 -2.62 1.52
C ASP A 244 -0.15 -3.01 2.85
N PHE A 245 0.22 -2.30 3.92
CA PHE A 245 -0.19 -2.63 5.27
C PHE A 245 -0.25 -1.38 6.16
N ASN A 246 -0.84 -1.54 7.35
CA ASN A 246 -0.83 -0.51 8.36
C ASN A 246 -0.87 -1.10 9.77
N PHE A 247 -0.38 -0.34 10.74
CA PHE A 247 -0.38 -0.73 12.14
C PHE A 247 -1.75 -0.50 12.77
N LEU A 248 -2.09 -1.31 13.75
CA LEU A 248 -3.29 -1.14 14.58
C LEU A 248 -3.33 0.25 15.22
N ASN A 249 -2.18 0.72 15.71
CA ASN A 249 -1.99 2.06 16.25
C ASN A 249 -0.49 2.39 16.39
N ALA A 250 -0.17 3.61 16.85
CA ALA A 250 1.20 4.09 17.01
C ALA A 250 2.03 3.35 18.09
N TYR A 251 1.42 2.50 18.91
CA TYR A 251 2.06 1.84 20.06
C TYR A 251 2.08 0.31 19.94
N SER A 252 1.67 -0.24 18.80
CA SER A 252 1.52 -1.69 18.60
C SER A 252 2.08 -2.10 17.25
N ASP A 253 2.99 -3.07 17.28
CA ASP A 253 3.53 -3.75 16.09
C ASP A 253 2.52 -4.78 15.51
N VAL A 254 1.25 -4.75 15.90
CA VAL A 254 0.18 -5.54 15.24
C VAL A 254 -0.16 -4.85 13.92
N VAL A 255 -0.03 -5.60 12.83
CA VAL A 255 -0.21 -5.11 11.46
C VAL A 255 -1.47 -5.69 10.85
N PHE A 256 -2.21 -4.89 10.11
CA PHE A 256 -3.17 -5.37 9.13
C PHE A 256 -2.50 -5.29 7.76
N ALA A 257 -2.49 -6.39 7.02
CA ALA A 257 -1.87 -6.52 5.71
C ALA A 257 -2.94 -6.78 4.65
N ALA A 258 -2.91 -6.03 3.54
CA ALA A 258 -3.76 -6.30 2.38
C ALA A 258 -3.06 -7.30 1.47
N LEU A 259 -3.67 -8.46 1.25
CA LEU A 259 -3.16 -9.49 0.36
C LEU A 259 -3.97 -9.43 -0.95
N ASN A 260 -3.35 -8.89 -1.99
CA ASN A 260 -4.07 -8.47 -3.20
C ASN A 260 -4.61 -9.65 -3.99
N GLY A 261 -3.72 -10.56 -4.43
CA GLY A 261 -4.10 -11.76 -5.17
C GLY A 261 -5.05 -12.69 -4.40
N PRO A 262 -4.75 -13.01 -3.12
CA PRO A 262 -5.63 -13.84 -2.29
C PRO A 262 -7.00 -13.22 -1.97
N ASN A 263 -7.14 -11.89 -2.06
CA ASN A 263 -8.33 -11.16 -1.60
C ASN A 263 -8.59 -11.35 -0.10
N GLU A 264 -7.56 -11.15 0.71
CA GLU A 264 -7.60 -11.31 2.15
C GLU A 264 -7.02 -10.08 2.85
N ILE A 265 -7.52 -9.81 4.06
CA ILE A 265 -6.82 -8.97 5.03
C ILE A 265 -6.32 -9.88 6.14
N GLU A 266 -5.02 -9.91 6.35
CA GLU A 266 -4.38 -10.67 7.42
C GLU A 266 -3.98 -9.76 8.57
N VAL A 267 -4.13 -10.23 9.81
CA VAL A 267 -3.46 -9.65 10.97
C VAL A 267 -2.11 -10.34 11.13
N VAL A 268 -1.04 -9.57 11.18
CA VAL A 268 0.31 -10.07 11.53
C VAL A 268 0.65 -9.59 12.94
N TYR A 269 0.97 -10.54 13.81
CA TYR A 269 1.38 -10.25 15.19
C TYR A 269 2.89 -10.03 15.29
N PRO A 270 3.39 -9.38 16.36
CA PRO A 270 4.82 -9.09 16.52
C PRO A 270 5.73 -10.32 16.53
N ASN A 271 5.19 -11.50 16.82
CA ASN A 271 5.91 -12.78 16.79
C ASN A 271 5.92 -13.45 15.40
N GLY A 272 5.33 -12.82 14.39
CA GLY A 272 5.24 -13.32 13.01
C GLY A 272 4.03 -14.20 12.71
N SER A 273 3.26 -14.61 13.71
CA SER A 273 2.03 -15.38 13.49
C SER A 273 0.94 -14.52 12.82
N THR A 274 0.05 -15.18 12.08
CA THR A 274 -0.99 -14.52 11.28
C THR A 274 -2.39 -14.95 11.69
N LYS A 275 -3.39 -14.13 11.36
CA LYS A 275 -4.81 -14.43 11.54
C LYS A 275 -5.65 -13.69 10.50
N THR A 276 -6.43 -14.43 9.72
CA THR A 276 -7.32 -13.85 8.72
C THR A 276 -8.38 -12.97 9.38
N ALA A 277 -8.41 -11.69 8.98
CA ALA A 277 -9.38 -10.72 9.44
C ALA A 277 -10.59 -10.60 8.50
N LEU A 278 -10.36 -10.65 7.19
CA LEU A 278 -11.37 -10.52 6.14
C LEU A 278 -10.99 -11.36 4.92
N THR A 279 -11.98 -11.81 4.17
CA THR A 279 -11.81 -12.59 2.94
C THR A 279 -12.65 -12.00 1.80
N VAL A 280 -12.60 -12.62 0.62
CA VAL A 280 -13.50 -12.32 -0.51
C VAL A 280 -14.99 -12.31 -0.11
N ARG A 281 -15.39 -13.11 0.90
CA ARG A 281 -16.79 -13.15 1.39
C ARG A 281 -17.23 -11.85 2.05
N ASP A 282 -16.28 -11.05 2.52
CA ASP A 282 -16.52 -9.74 3.12
C ASP A 282 -16.50 -8.61 2.09
N GLY A 283 -16.42 -8.97 0.80
CA GLY A 283 -16.46 -8.04 -0.33
C GLY A 283 -15.10 -7.59 -0.84
N LEU A 284 -13.99 -8.21 -0.42
CA LEU A 284 -12.66 -7.90 -0.93
C LEU A 284 -12.55 -8.20 -2.44
N GLY A 285 -11.86 -7.33 -3.17
CA GLY A 285 -11.60 -7.44 -4.61
C GLY A 285 -10.37 -6.65 -5.00
N SER A 286 -9.23 -7.32 -5.04
CA SER A 286 -7.88 -6.78 -5.18
C SER A 286 -7.59 -5.71 -4.13
N PRO A 287 -7.56 -6.04 -2.82
CA PRO A 287 -7.21 -5.08 -1.80
C PRO A 287 -5.75 -4.64 -1.95
N THR A 288 -5.50 -3.33 -1.91
CA THR A 288 -4.19 -2.75 -2.20
C THR A 288 -3.53 -2.12 -0.98
N ALA A 289 -4.29 -1.38 -0.17
CA ALA A 289 -3.75 -0.70 1.01
C ALA A 289 -4.76 -0.54 2.14
N ILE A 290 -4.23 -0.22 3.32
CA ILE A 290 -4.98 -0.12 4.57
C ILE A 290 -4.70 1.22 5.25
N ALA A 291 -5.74 1.84 5.78
CA ALA A 291 -5.62 2.90 6.77
C ALA A 291 -6.40 2.59 8.03
N VAL A 292 -5.80 2.87 9.19
CA VAL A 292 -6.43 2.70 10.51
C VAL A 292 -6.64 4.06 11.17
N ARG A 293 -7.83 4.29 11.73
CA ARG A 293 -8.13 5.47 12.56
C ARG A 293 -9.00 5.07 13.74
N GLY A 294 -8.39 4.99 14.92
CA GLY A 294 -9.04 4.40 16.09
C GLY A 294 -9.44 2.96 15.78
N THR A 295 -10.71 2.60 15.96
CA THR A 295 -11.22 1.27 15.60
C THR A 295 -11.75 1.17 14.17
N LYS A 296 -11.55 2.19 13.32
CA LYS A 296 -11.99 2.13 11.91
C LYS A 296 -10.86 1.62 11.04
N LEU A 297 -11.16 0.62 10.21
CA LEU A 297 -10.30 0.09 9.17
C LEU A 297 -10.84 0.55 7.82
N TYR A 298 -9.99 1.11 6.96
CA TYR A 298 -10.31 1.47 5.59
C TYR A 298 -9.43 0.68 4.64
N ILE A 299 -10.02 0.16 3.56
CA ILE A 299 -9.33 -0.75 2.63
C ILE A 299 -9.62 -0.29 1.21
N THR A 300 -8.58 0.09 0.48
CA THR A 300 -8.68 0.33 -0.96
C THR A 300 -8.76 -1.00 -1.68
N ASN A 301 -9.73 -1.12 -2.59
CA ASN A 301 -9.92 -2.27 -3.46
C ASN A 301 -9.83 -1.77 -4.89
N ALA A 302 -8.79 -2.19 -5.60
CA ALA A 302 -8.54 -1.73 -6.96
C ALA A 302 -9.46 -2.37 -7.98
N GLY A 303 -10.05 -3.54 -7.68
CA GLY A 303 -10.94 -4.23 -8.60
C GLY A 303 -10.24 -4.68 -9.88
N PHE A 304 -9.02 -5.21 -9.82
CA PHE A 304 -8.30 -5.64 -11.03
C PHE A 304 -8.87 -6.91 -11.68
N ALA A 305 -9.56 -7.74 -10.89
CA ALA A 305 -10.24 -8.92 -11.39
C ALA A 305 -11.68 -8.62 -11.80
N ALA A 306 -12.14 -9.27 -12.89
CA ALA A 306 -13.53 -9.22 -13.32
C ALA A 306 -14.48 -9.59 -12.15
N PRO A 307 -15.58 -8.86 -11.93
CA PRO A 307 -16.19 -7.86 -12.84
C PRO A 307 -15.71 -6.41 -12.64
N ASN A 308 -14.49 -6.21 -12.15
CA ASN A 308 -13.83 -4.91 -12.01
C ASN A 308 -14.51 -3.94 -11.02
N ILE A 309 -14.85 -4.43 -9.82
CA ILE A 309 -15.54 -3.64 -8.80
C ILE A 309 -14.52 -2.96 -7.88
N ALA A 310 -14.09 -1.76 -8.28
CA ALA A 310 -13.25 -0.89 -7.48
C ALA A 310 -14.07 -0.16 -6.40
N LYS A 311 -13.54 -0.11 -5.18
CA LYS A 311 -14.25 0.48 -4.03
C LYS A 311 -13.32 0.79 -2.86
N LEU A 312 -13.81 1.61 -1.96
CA LEU A 312 -13.29 1.77 -0.61
C LEU A 312 -14.21 1.02 0.36
N LEU A 313 -13.66 0.05 1.08
CA LEU A 313 -14.37 -0.59 2.19
C LEU A 313 -14.03 0.12 3.51
N GLN A 314 -14.99 0.12 4.42
CA GLN A 314 -14.81 0.52 5.81
C GLN A 314 -15.31 -0.60 6.73
N GLY A 315 -14.52 -0.96 7.74
CA GLY A 315 -14.89 -1.88 8.80
C GLY A 315 -14.60 -1.31 10.19
N LYS A 316 -15.05 -2.03 11.22
CA LYS A 316 -14.76 -1.76 12.63
C LYS A 316 -13.91 -2.89 13.21
N ILE A 317 -12.70 -2.54 13.63
CA ILE A 317 -11.78 -3.43 14.33
C ILE A 317 -12.36 -3.78 15.69
N ASN A 318 -12.45 -5.07 15.98
CA ASN A 318 -12.80 -5.62 17.27
C ASN A 318 -11.51 -5.89 18.07
N ILE A 319 -11.14 -4.96 18.94
CA ILE A 319 -9.89 -5.07 19.72
C ILE A 319 -9.87 -6.33 20.60
N SER A 320 -11.03 -6.76 21.11
CA SER A 320 -11.11 -7.94 21.98
C SER A 320 -10.83 -9.27 21.28
N SER A 321 -10.82 -9.30 19.95
CA SER A 321 -10.45 -10.49 19.15
C SER A 321 -9.01 -10.46 18.65
N LEU A 322 -8.24 -9.42 19.00
CA LEU A 322 -6.80 -9.28 18.73
C LEU A 322 -5.93 -9.64 19.95
N LEU A 323 -6.56 -9.90 21.09
CA LEU A 323 -5.93 -10.23 22.38
C LEU A 323 -6.02 -11.74 22.64
#